data_AF-A0A932NC31-F1
#
_entry.id   AF-A0A932NC31-F1
#
_cell.length_a   1.000
_cell.length_b   1.000
_cell.length_c   1.000
_cell.angle_alpha   90.00
_cell.angle_beta   90.00
_cell.angle_gamma   90.00
#
_symmetry.space_group_name_H-M   'P 1'
#
loop_
_entity.id
_entity.type
_entity.pdbx_description
1 polymer ?
#
loop_
_entity_poly.entity_id
_entity_poly.type
_entity_poly.pdbx_seq_one_letter_code
_entity_poly.pdbx_strand_id
1 'polypeptide(L)'
;MKIRTQWFVKHPIQGKLLLIVVLSIVVPVAVIGACFYNLVFRLLAEQIAFPEAISSNLVPVIRRINAILLIALPVLALLILSLAVAVSHKLAGPVRRLEKEIDGMLSSNTPPRPIRVRQRDDLKDLVDKINALMDRMKKP
;
A
#
# COMPACT_ATOMS: atom_id res chain seq x y z
N MET A 1 27.61 9.78 12.12
CA MET A 1 26.73 8.62 11.86
C MET A 1 25.82 8.94 10.67
N LYS A 2 26.20 8.55 9.44
CA LYS A 2 25.39 8.83 8.23
C LYS A 2 24.20 7.87 8.19
N ILE A 3 23.03 8.34 8.59
CA ILE A 3 21.76 7.61 8.40
C ILE A 3 21.46 7.64 6.88
N ARG A 4 21.94 6.64 6.14
CA ARG A 4 21.52 6.40 4.76
C ARG A 4 20.16 5.72 4.78
N THR A 5 19.10 6.47 5.06
CA THR A 5 17.71 6.03 4.86
C THR A 5 17.38 6.10 3.38
N GLN A 6 17.66 5.02 2.65
CA GLN A 6 17.10 4.85 1.32
C GLN A 6 15.63 4.43 1.48
N TRP A 7 14.75 5.43 1.52
CA TRP A 7 13.28 5.28 1.53
C TRP A 7 12.72 4.68 0.22
N PHE A 8 13.55 4.24 -0.70
CA PHE A 8 13.13 3.46 -1.86
C PHE A 8 14.06 2.28 -1.95
N VAL A 9 13.66 1.16 -1.35
CA VAL A 9 14.32 -0.11 -1.60
C VAL A 9 13.73 -0.57 -2.92
N LYS A 10 14.47 -0.39 -4.03
CA LYS A 10 14.10 -0.93 -5.35
C LYS A 10 14.00 -2.47 -5.25
N HIS A 11 12.87 -2.95 -4.76
CA HIS A 11 12.54 -4.36 -4.61
C HIS A 11 11.20 -4.59 -5.29
N PRO A 12 11.06 -5.62 -6.16
CA PRO A 12 9.83 -5.86 -6.91
C PRO A 12 8.60 -6.04 -6.02
N ILE A 13 8.79 -6.53 -4.78
CA ILE A 13 7.72 -6.69 -3.79
C ILE A 13 7.09 -5.34 -3.38
N GLN A 14 7.88 -4.27 -3.22
CA GLN A 14 7.36 -2.96 -2.86
C GLN A 14 6.43 -2.41 -3.95
N GLY A 15 6.82 -2.53 -5.22
CA GLY A 15 5.99 -2.12 -6.35
C GLY A 15 4.69 -2.91 -6.45
N LYS A 16 4.75 -4.23 -6.28
CA LYS A 16 3.56 -5.10 -6.29
C LYS A 16 2.58 -4.75 -5.16
N LEU A 17 3.07 -4.54 -3.94
CA LEU A 17 2.25 -4.15 -2.79
C LEU A 17 1.58 -2.79 -3.01
N LEU A 18 2.34 -1.78 -3.46
CA LEU A 18 1.80 -0.45 -3.73
C LEU A 18 0.78 -0.48 -4.86
N LEU A 19 1.00 -1.28 -5.91
CA LEU A 19 0.03 -1.45 -7.00
C LEU A 19 -1.28 -2.05 -6.50
N ILE A 20 -1.21 -3.09 -5.66
CA ILE A 20 -2.41 -3.67 -5.05
C ILE A 20 -3.17 -2.62 -4.24
N VAL A 21 -2.47 -1.83 -3.41
CA VAL A 21 -3.11 -0.76 -2.61
C VAL A 21 -3.75 0.30 -3.50
N VAL A 22 -3.08 0.75 -4.56
CA VAL A 22 -3.64 1.70 -5.52
C VAL A 22 -4.91 1.13 -6.15
N LEU A 23 -4.88 -0.12 -6.60
CA LEU A 23 -6.05 -0.78 -7.16
C LEU A 23 -7.19 -0.91 -6.14
N SER A 24 -6.87 -1.22 -4.88
CA SER A 24 -7.84 -1.28 -3.78
C SER A 24 -8.48 0.07 -3.43
N ILE A 25 -7.87 1.20 -3.83
CA ILE A 25 -8.48 2.53 -3.69
C ILE A 25 -9.28 2.87 -4.96
N VAL A 26 -8.66 2.72 -6.13
CA VAL A 26 -9.23 3.18 -7.41
C VAL A 26 -10.47 2.38 -7.78
N VAL A 27 -10.45 1.06 -7.65
CA VAL A 27 -11.57 0.20 -8.09
C VAL A 27 -12.84 0.49 -7.27
N PRO A 28 -12.82 0.48 -5.92
CA PRO A 28 -14.02 0.81 -5.14
C PRO A 28 -14.51 2.24 -5.37
N VAL A 29 -13.60 3.22 -5.47
CA VAL A 29 -13.98 4.61 -5.74
C VAL A 29 -14.67 4.75 -7.09
N ALA A 30 -14.16 4.07 -8.13
CA ALA A 30 -14.78 4.07 -9.45
C ALA A 30 -16.16 3.39 -9.43
N VAL A 31 -16.30 2.26 -8.74
CA VAL A 31 -17.58 1.55 -8.59
C VAL A 31 -18.60 2.41 -7.84
N ILE A 32 -18.24 2.94 -6.67
CA ILE A 32 -19.12 3.80 -5.87
C ILE A 32 -19.50 5.05 -6.65
N GLY A 33 -18.54 5.68 -7.33
CA GLY A 33 -18.79 6.84 -8.20
C GLY A 33 -19.77 6.51 -9.31
N ALA A 34 -19.57 5.39 -10.02
CA ALA A 34 -20.47 4.95 -11.08
C ALA A 34 -21.89 4.66 -10.56
N CYS A 35 -22.02 3.98 -9.42
CA CYS A 35 -23.30 3.74 -8.77
C CYS A 35 -24.00 5.04 -8.38
N PHE A 36 -23.26 5.99 -7.80
CA PHE A 36 -23.79 7.29 -7.41
C PHE A 36 -24.29 8.09 -8.61
N TYR A 37 -23.49 8.18 -9.68
CA TYR A 37 -23.90 8.88 -10.90
C TYR A 37 -25.09 8.22 -11.59
N ASN A 38 -25.16 6.88 -11.61
CA ASN A 38 -26.31 6.16 -12.15
C ASN A 38 -27.58 6.44 -11.34
N LEU A 39 -27.49 6.43 -10.01
CA LEU A 39 -28.60 6.78 -9.13
C LEU A 39 -29.08 8.21 -9.37
N VAL A 40 -28.15 9.18 -9.41
CA VAL A 40 -28.46 10.59 -9.70
C VAL A 40 -29.15 10.73 -11.06
N PHE A 41 -28.63 10.07 -12.09
CA PHE A 41 -29.22 10.13 -13.43
C PHE A 41 -30.65 9.56 -13.46
N ARG A 42 -30.90 8.44 -12.78
CA ARG A 42 -32.25 7.85 -12.66
C ARG A 42 -33.22 8.79 -11.95
N LEU A 43 -32.81 9.38 -10.82
CA LEU A 43 -33.64 10.33 -10.08
C LEU A 43 -33.97 11.58 -10.91
N LEU A 44 -33.01 12.08 -11.70
CA LEU A 44 -33.23 13.22 -12.59
C LEU A 44 -34.19 12.86 -13.74
N ALA A 45 -34.07 11.65 -14.30
CA ALA A 45 -34.97 11.19 -15.36
C ALA A 45 -36.41 11.02 -14.87
N GLU A 46 -36.61 10.52 -13.64
CA GLU A 46 -37.94 10.38 -13.04
C GLU A 46 -38.60 11.73 -12.73
N GLN A 47 -37.82 12.75 -12.37
CA GLN A 47 -38.34 14.08 -12.04
C GLN A 47 -38.34 15.07 -13.21
N ILE A 48 -38.12 14.61 -14.45
CA ILE A 48 -38.01 15.50 -15.63
C ILE A 48 -39.28 16.33 -15.89
N ALA A 49 -40.43 15.88 -15.40
CA ALA A 49 -41.71 16.59 -15.44
C ALA A 49 -41.77 17.81 -14.50
N PHE A 50 -40.83 17.96 -13.57
CA PHE A 50 -40.74 19.06 -12.60
C PHE A 50 -39.33 19.72 -12.60
N PRO A 51 -38.99 20.51 -13.63
CA PRO A 51 -37.65 21.08 -13.82
C PRO A 51 -37.20 22.01 -12.68
N GLU A 52 -38.16 22.65 -12.01
CA GLU A 52 -37.93 23.60 -10.92
C GLU A 52 -37.42 22.91 -9.65
N ALA A 53 -37.93 21.70 -9.33
CA ALA A 53 -37.47 20.92 -8.18
C ALA A 53 -36.03 20.41 -8.37
N ILE A 54 -35.67 20.04 -9.60
CA ILE A 54 -34.32 19.58 -9.97
C ILE A 54 -33.28 20.70 -9.83
N SER A 55 -33.55 21.85 -10.44
CA SER A 55 -32.58 22.95 -10.49
C SER A 55 -32.34 23.60 -9.12
N SER A 56 -33.39 23.71 -8.31
CA SER A 56 -33.32 24.35 -6.99
C SER A 56 -32.76 23.46 -5.88
N ASN A 57 -32.98 22.14 -5.94
CA ASN A 57 -32.60 21.23 -4.84
C ASN A 57 -31.50 20.23 -5.22
N LEU A 58 -31.60 19.55 -6.37
CA LEU A 58 -30.70 18.43 -6.72
C LEU A 58 -29.33 18.91 -7.22
N VAL A 59 -29.29 19.86 -8.16
CA VAL A 59 -28.04 20.40 -8.73
C VAL A 59 -27.09 20.99 -7.67
N PRO A 60 -27.53 21.85 -6.73
CA PRO A 60 -26.62 22.41 -5.73
C PRO A 60 -26.09 21.36 -4.76
N VAL A 61 -26.91 20.35 -4.40
CA VAL A 61 -26.47 19.23 -3.56
C VAL A 61 -25.39 18.41 -4.26
N ILE A 62 -25.59 18.05 -5.53
CA ILE A 62 -24.59 17.32 -6.33
C ILE A 62 -23.29 18.11 -6.44
N ARG A 63 -23.36 19.43 -6.71
CA ARG A 63 -22.16 20.28 -6.77
C ARG A 63 -21.41 20.30 -5.45
N ARG A 64 -22.12 20.38 -4.32
CA ARG A 64 -21.51 20.38 -2.98
C ARG A 64 -20.84 19.04 -2.66
N ILE A 65 -21.50 17.92 -2.98
CA ILE A 65 -20.92 16.57 -2.83
C ILE A 65 -19.66 16.44 -3.69
N ASN A 66 -19.72 16.84 -4.96
CA ASN A 66 -18.56 16.78 -5.86
C ASN A 66 -17.40 17.65 -5.36
N ALA A 67 -17.68 18.86 -4.84
CA ALA A 67 -16.64 19.72 -4.26
C ALA A 67 -15.98 19.07 -3.03
N ILE A 68 -16.76 18.43 -2.16
CA ILE A 68 -16.23 17.70 -1.00
C ILE A 68 -15.38 16.51 -1.49
N LEU A 69 -15.87 15.72 -2.43
CA LEU A 69 -15.15 14.56 -2.97
C LEU A 69 -13.84 14.96 -3.65
N LEU A 70 -13.83 16.07 -4.39
CA LEU A 70 -12.65 16.58 -5.08
C LEU A 70 -11.49 16.89 -4.11
N ILE A 71 -11.81 17.29 -2.87
CA ILE A 71 -10.81 17.58 -1.84
C ILE A 71 -10.53 16.35 -0.98
N ALA A 72 -11.57 15.64 -0.56
CA ALA A 72 -11.46 14.51 0.37
C ALA A 72 -10.75 13.30 -0.25
N LEU A 73 -11.02 12.98 -1.53
CA LEU A 73 -10.43 11.81 -2.18
C LEU A 73 -8.90 11.91 -2.31
N PRO A 74 -8.31 13.01 -2.82
CA PRO A 74 -6.86 13.15 -2.85
C PRO A 74 -6.21 13.10 -1.47
N VAL A 75 -6.82 13.76 -0.47
CA VAL A 75 -6.29 13.76 0.91
C VAL A 75 -6.27 12.35 1.48
N LEU A 76 -7.37 11.61 1.33
CA LEU A 76 -7.46 10.22 1.79
C LEU A 76 -6.51 9.31 1.02
N ALA A 77 -6.40 9.46 -0.30
CA ALA A 77 -5.49 8.70 -1.14
C ALA A 77 -4.03 8.93 -0.73
N LEU A 78 -3.63 10.17 -0.50
CA LEU A 78 -2.28 10.51 -0.01
C LEU A 78 -2.00 9.90 1.36
N LEU A 79 -2.97 9.95 2.28
CA LEU A 79 -2.84 9.36 3.60
C LEU A 79 -2.66 7.83 3.50
N ILE A 80 -3.51 7.14 2.74
CA ILE A 80 -3.40 5.68 2.57
C ILE A 80 -2.09 5.30 1.87
N LEU A 81 -1.69 6.02 0.82
CA LEU A 81 -0.44 5.76 0.12
C LEU A 81 0.77 5.95 1.03
N SER A 82 0.77 6.99 1.88
CA SER A 82 1.84 7.23 2.84
C SER A 82 1.98 6.08 3.85
N LEU A 83 0.85 5.56 4.36
CA LEU A 83 0.81 4.41 5.24
C LEU A 83 1.28 3.13 4.52
N ALA A 84 0.83 2.91 3.29
CA ALA A 84 1.21 1.75 2.49
C ALA A 84 2.72 1.72 2.19
N VAL A 85 3.31 2.87 1.88
CA VAL A 85 4.77 3.00 1.73
C VAL A 85 5.47 2.67 3.05
N ALA A 86 5.01 3.23 4.18
CA ALA A 86 5.60 2.98 5.48
C ALA A 86 5.54 1.49 5.89
N VAL A 87 4.43 0.82 5.63
CA VAL A 87 4.27 -0.63 5.86
C VAL A 87 5.16 -1.43 4.91
N SER A 88 5.15 -1.08 3.62
CA SER A 88 5.96 -1.79 2.62
C SER A 88 7.46 -1.74 2.94
N HIS A 89 7.96 -0.67 3.56
CA HIS A 89 9.34 -0.59 4.00
C HIS A 89 9.73 -1.62 5.07
N LYS A 90 8.82 -1.95 5.98
CA LYS A 90 9.05 -2.95 7.04
C LYS A 90 9.14 -4.37 6.49
N LEU A 91 8.66 -4.60 5.26
CA LEU A 91 8.74 -5.87 4.53
C LEU A 91 9.89 -5.88 3.52
N ALA A 92 9.88 -4.96 2.54
CA ALA A 92 10.83 -4.99 1.42
C ALA A 92 12.29 -4.77 1.85
N GLY A 93 12.52 -3.98 2.91
CA GLY A 93 13.85 -3.75 3.48
C GLY A 93 14.51 -5.04 3.99
N PRO A 94 13.89 -5.74 4.96
CA PRO A 94 14.44 -6.98 5.49
C PRO A 94 14.51 -8.12 4.47
N VAL A 95 13.57 -8.25 3.52
CA VAL A 95 13.66 -9.25 2.43
C VAL A 95 14.97 -9.09 1.66
N ARG A 96 15.24 -7.88 1.16
CA ARG A 96 16.43 -7.62 0.35
C ARG A 96 17.73 -7.86 1.14
N ARG A 97 17.72 -7.55 2.44
CA ARG A 97 18.86 -7.84 3.31
C ARG A 97 19.06 -9.35 3.44
N LEU A 98 17.97 -10.09 3.66
CA LEU A 98 18.01 -11.54 3.79
C LEU A 98 18.56 -12.20 2.51
N GLU A 99 18.06 -11.81 1.34
CA GLU A 99 18.57 -12.30 0.04
C GLU A 99 20.08 -12.06 -0.08
N LYS A 100 20.53 -10.83 0.19
CA LYS A 100 21.96 -10.48 0.08
C LYS A 100 22.85 -11.28 1.05
N GLU A 101 22.38 -11.52 2.27
CA GLU A 101 23.12 -12.32 3.25
C GLU A 101 23.19 -13.79 2.80
N ILE A 102 22.07 -14.36 2.31
CA ILE A 102 22.03 -15.73 1.78
C ILE A 102 22.94 -15.87 0.55
N ASP A 103 22.89 -14.95 -0.41
CA ASP A 103 23.77 -14.96 -1.59
C ASP A 103 25.25 -14.88 -1.19
N GLY A 104 25.56 -14.09 -0.16
CA GLY A 104 26.91 -14.00 0.43
C GLY A 104 27.36 -15.32 1.06
N MET A 105 26.45 -16.05 1.70
CA MET A 105 26.75 -17.38 2.26
C MET A 105 26.94 -18.43 1.16
N LEU A 106 26.15 -18.37 0.09
CA LEU A 106 26.29 -19.30 -1.04
C LEU A 106 27.58 -19.08 -1.83
N SER A 107 28.07 -17.84 -1.90
CA SER A 107 29.24 -17.47 -2.69
C SER A 107 30.57 -17.47 -1.90
N SER A 108 30.54 -17.48 -0.57
CA SER A 108 31.75 -17.46 0.25
C SER A 108 32.01 -18.79 0.94
N ASN A 109 33.28 -19.21 0.94
CA ASN A 109 33.74 -20.40 1.67
C ASN A 109 33.92 -20.14 3.19
N THR A 110 33.38 -19.03 3.68
CA THR A 110 33.48 -18.60 5.09
C THR A 110 32.26 -19.05 5.88
N PRO A 111 32.42 -19.42 7.16
CA PRO A 111 31.31 -19.86 7.99
C PRO A 111 30.24 -18.76 8.08
N PRO A 112 28.96 -19.09 7.86
CA PRO A 112 27.89 -18.10 7.81
C PRO A 112 27.79 -17.37 9.15
N ARG A 113 27.67 -16.04 9.10
CA ARG A 113 27.42 -15.19 10.27
C ARG A 113 25.91 -15.12 10.54
N PRO A 114 25.47 -14.91 11.80
CA PRO A 114 24.06 -14.73 12.09
C PRO A 114 23.48 -13.53 11.34
N ILE A 115 22.36 -13.74 10.65
CA ILE A 115 21.63 -12.72 9.92
C ILE A 115 20.96 -11.79 10.92
N ARG A 116 21.15 -10.47 10.77
CA ARG A 116 20.59 -9.46 11.67
C ARG A 116 19.60 -8.54 10.96
N VAL A 117 18.36 -8.56 11.42
CA VAL A 117 17.29 -7.60 11.05
C VAL A 117 16.89 -6.73 12.24
N ARG A 118 16.20 -5.63 11.99
CA ARG A 118 15.77 -4.70 13.06
C ARG A 118 14.59 -5.30 13.81
N GLN A 119 14.41 -4.89 15.07
CA GLN A 119 13.38 -5.45 15.93
C GLN A 119 11.94 -5.16 15.47
N ARG A 120 11.73 -4.12 14.66
CA ARG A 120 10.42 -3.70 14.11
C ARG A 120 10.19 -4.17 12.68
N ASP A 121 11.07 -5.02 12.16
CA ASP A 121 10.96 -5.60 10.82
C ASP A 121 10.03 -6.82 10.87
N ASP A 122 9.12 -6.95 9.92
CA ASP A 122 8.08 -7.98 9.93
C ASP A 122 8.64 -9.41 9.69
N LEU A 123 9.93 -9.51 9.33
CA LEU A 123 10.62 -10.77 9.04
C LEU A 123 11.55 -11.25 10.16
N LYS A 124 11.51 -10.60 11.34
CA LYS A 124 12.38 -10.97 12.46
C LYS A 124 12.26 -12.45 12.84
N ASP A 125 11.05 -12.95 13.02
CA ASP A 125 10.82 -14.34 13.43
C ASP A 125 11.34 -15.35 12.40
N LEU A 126 11.26 -15.01 11.11
CA LEU A 126 11.83 -15.85 10.05
C LEU A 126 13.36 -15.86 10.13
N VAL A 127 13.97 -14.70 10.32
CA VAL A 127 15.42 -14.57 10.46
C VAL A 127 15.94 -15.34 11.68
N ASP A 128 15.22 -15.26 12.80
CA ASP A 128 15.58 -15.99 14.02
C ASP A 128 15.52 -17.52 13.80
N LYS A 129 14.51 -18.02 13.07
CA LYS A 129 14.42 -19.43 12.68
C LYS A 129 15.55 -19.86 11.72
N ILE A 130 15.90 -19.00 10.76
CA ILE A 130 17.02 -19.27 9.83
C ILE A 130 18.35 -19.35 10.60
N ASN A 131 18.58 -18.42 11.52
CA ASN A 131 19.77 -18.45 12.39
C ASN A 131 19.83 -19.74 13.21
N ALA A 132 18.71 -20.17 13.82
CA ALA A 132 18.65 -21.42 14.56
C ALA A 132 18.92 -22.65 13.68
N LEU A 133 18.46 -22.66 12.43
CA LEU A 133 18.76 -23.72 11.47
C LEU A 133 20.25 -23.78 11.13
N MET A 134 20.87 -22.61 10.85
CA MET A 134 22.30 -22.52 10.57
C MET A 134 23.15 -23.01 11.75
N ASP A 135 22.74 -22.70 12.98
CA ASP A 135 23.44 -23.15 14.19
C ASP A 135 23.33 -24.68 14.37
N ARG A 136 22.21 -25.29 13.97
CA ARG A 136 22.06 -26.75 13.95
C ARG A 136 22.95 -27.39 12.89
N MET A 137 23.02 -26.82 11.69
CA MET A 137 23.87 -27.34 10.61
C MET A 137 25.38 -27.21 10.90
N LYS A 138 25.77 -26.29 11.79
CA LYS A 138 27.15 -26.17 12.27
C LYS A 138 27.52 -27.17 13.36
N LYS A 139 26.54 -27.73 14.07
CA LYS A 139 26.81 -28.76 15.08
C LYS A 139 26.91 -30.12 14.37
N PRO A 140 28.03 -30.84 14.54
CA PRO A 140 28.27 -32.14 13.89
C PRO A 140 27.27 -33.20 14.34
#